data_AF-A0A847HAI5-F1
#
_entry.id   AF-A0A847HAI5-F1
#
_cell.length_a   1.000
_cell.length_b   1.000
_cell.length_c   1.000
_cell.angle_alpha   90.00
_cell.angle_beta   90.00
_cell.angle_gamma   90.00
#
_symmetry.space_group_name_H-M   'P 1'
#
loop_
_entity.id
_entity.type
_entity.pdbx_description
1 polymer ?
#
loop_
_entity_poly.entity_id
_entity_poly.type
_entity_poly.pdbx_seq_one_letter_code
_entity_poly.pdbx_strand_id
1 'polypeptide(L)' 'MISPELAGIIEEASGLEAETLTPDAKLSELGITSLSMIEIAVRVEDAFGVRLDDDVVYNIKTLGDLSALVDAHDPA' A
#
# COMPACT_ATOMS: atom_id res chain seq x y z
N MET A 1 -10.85 4.23 3.58
CA MET A 1 -10.96 4.57 2.14
C MET A 1 -9.54 4.72 1.67
N ILE A 2 -9.16 4.11 0.54
CA ILE A 2 -7.80 4.24 0.01
C ILE A 2 -7.64 5.68 -0.52
N SER A 3 -6.56 6.36 -0.15
CA SER A 3 -6.26 7.69 -0.69
C SER A 3 -5.89 7.59 -2.18
N PRO A 4 -6.25 8.57 -3.02
CA PRO A 4 -5.99 8.52 -4.46
C PRO A 4 -4.49 8.44 -4.80
N GLU A 5 -3.63 9.05 -3.98
CA GLU A 5 -2.17 8.90 -4.11
C GLU A 5 -1.71 7.46 -3.85
N LEU A 6 -2.16 6.85 -2.76
CA LEU A 6 -1.81 5.46 -2.45
C LEU A 6 -2.33 4.50 -3.54
N ALA A 7 -3.55 4.74 -4.02
CA ALA A 7 -4.14 3.97 -5.12
C ALA A 7 -3.25 4.06 -6.37
N GLY A 8 -2.78 5.25 -6.76
CA GLY A 8 -1.89 5.44 -7.90
C GLY A 8 -0.57 4.69 -7.75
N ILE A 9 0.06 4.73 -6.58
CA ILE A 9 1.32 4.00 -6.31
C ILE A 9 1.14 2.50 -6.48
N ILE A 10 0.04 1.96 -5.94
CA ILE A 10 -0.28 0.53 -6.07
C ILE A 10 -0.56 0.21 -7.53
N GLU A 11 -1.31 1.05 -8.24
CA GLU A 11 -1.60 0.91 -9.68
C GLU A 11 -0.32 0.75 -10.48
N GLU A 12 0.64 1.66 -10.29
CA GLU A 12 1.89 1.67 -11.05
C GLU A 12 2.78 0.47 -10.73
N ALA A 13 2.83 0.03 -9.48
CA ALA A 13 3.69 -1.08 -9.05
C ALA A 13 3.10 -2.47 -9.31
N SER A 14 1.77 -2.59 -9.32
CA SER A 14 1.06 -3.88 -9.46
C SER A 14 0.35 -4.05 -10.79
N GLY A 15 0.05 -2.95 -11.50
CA GLY A 15 -0.76 -2.95 -12.73
C GLY A 15 -2.25 -3.20 -12.49
N LEU A 16 -2.72 -3.09 -11.24
CA LEU A 16 -4.13 -3.28 -10.86
C LEU A 16 -4.90 -1.99 -10.98
N GLU A 17 -6.14 -2.01 -11.47
CA GLU A 17 -6.98 -0.82 -11.59
C GLU A 17 -7.46 -0.30 -10.22
N ALA A 18 -7.53 1.03 -10.04
CA ALA A 18 -8.00 1.67 -8.81
C ALA A 18 -9.39 1.19 -8.33
N GLU A 19 -10.26 0.75 -9.23
CA GLU A 19 -11.58 0.20 -8.90
C GLU A 19 -11.50 -1.14 -8.12
N THR A 20 -10.41 -1.88 -8.28
CA THR A 20 -10.16 -3.14 -7.58
C THR A 20 -9.51 -2.94 -6.21
N LEU A 21 -8.98 -1.73 -5.96
CA LEU A 21 -8.27 -1.37 -4.74
C LEU A 21 -9.25 -1.04 -3.61
N THR A 22 -9.85 -2.08 -3.05
CA THR A 22 -10.76 -1.96 -1.92
C THR A 22 -10.03 -2.19 -0.59
N PRO A 23 -10.42 -1.52 0.51
CA PRO A 23 -9.76 -1.71 1.81
C PRO A 23 -9.80 -3.16 2.32
N ASP A 24 -10.86 -3.90 1.98
CA ASP A 24 -11.05 -5.30 2.35
C ASP A 24 -10.25 -6.28 1.48
N ALA A 25 -9.72 -5.83 0.32
CA ALA A 25 -8.94 -6.69 -0.55
C ALA A 25 -7.58 -7.02 0.05
N LYS A 26 -7.22 -8.31 0.01
CA LYS A 26 -5.91 -8.78 0.45
C LYS A 26 -4.87 -8.58 -0.64
N LEU A 27 -3.67 -8.14 -0.23
CA LEU A 27 -2.52 -8.01 -1.14
C LEU A 27 -2.25 -9.31 -1.91
N SER A 28 -2.33 -10.45 -1.22
CA SER A 28 -2.13 -11.77 -1.82
C SER A 28 -3.20 -12.16 -2.84
N GLU A 29 -4.45 -11.72 -2.64
CA GLU A 29 -5.57 -12.02 -3.56
C GLU A 29 -5.51 -11.15 -4.80
N LEU A 30 -5.00 -9.94 -4.65
CA LEU A 30 -4.71 -8.99 -5.73
C LEU A 30 -3.48 -9.38 -6.58
N GLY A 31 -2.75 -10.42 -6.19
CA GLY A 31 -1.54 -10.85 -6.89
C GLY A 31 -0.34 -9.93 -6.65
N ILE A 32 -0.37 -9.11 -5.59
CA ILE A 32 0.78 -8.30 -5.18
C ILE A 32 1.83 -9.27 -4.64
N THR A 33 2.92 -9.40 -5.39
CA THR A 33 4.06 -10.24 -5.04
C THR A 33 5.01 -9.50 -4.12
N SER A 34 5.98 -10.19 -3.51
CA SER A 34 7.02 -9.57 -2.69
C SER A 34 7.80 -8.49 -3.45
N LEU A 35 8.02 -8.63 -4.76
CA LEU A 35 8.71 -7.62 -5.57
C LEU A 35 7.87 -6.34 -5.69
N SER A 36 6.59 -6.49 -6.07
CA SER A 36 5.65 -5.37 -6.12
C SER A 36 5.48 -4.72 -4.75
N MET A 37 5.49 -5.51 -3.67
CA MET A 37 5.37 -4.98 -2.30
C MET A 37 6.59 -4.12 -1.92
N ILE A 38 7.80 -4.56 -2.26
CA ILE A 38 9.03 -3.77 -2.03
C ILE A 38 8.93 -2.43 -2.77
N GLU A 39 8.46 -2.45 -4.03
CA GLU A 39 8.33 -1.24 -4.83
C GLU A 39 7.26 -0.29 -4.29
N ILE A 40 6.10 -0.82 -3.90
CA ILE A 40 5.04 -0.07 -3.21
C ILE A 40 5.58 0.52 -1.92
N ALA A 41 6.28 -0.27 -1.11
CA ALA A 41 6.82 0.19 0.16
C ALA A 41 7.73 1.40 -0.02
N VAL A 42 8.74 1.28 -0.90
CA VAL A 42 9.69 2.37 -1.17
C VAL A 42 8.98 3.63 -1.66
N ARG A 43 7.99 3.51 -2.57
CA ARG A 43 7.22 4.67 -3.05
C ARG A 43 6.33 5.28 -1.99
N VAL A 44 5.71 4.46 -1.15
CA VAL A 44 4.87 4.94 -0.05
C VAL A 44 5.71 5.64 1.01
N GLU A 45 6.88 5.11 1.36
CA GLU A 45 7.84 5.76 2.26
C GLU A 45 8.29 7.12 1.71
N ASP A 46 8.60 7.21 0.40
CA ASP A 46 9.04 8.46 -0.24
C ASP A 46 7.90 9.50 -0.36
N ALA A 47 6.70 9.06 -0.75
CA ALA A 47 5.55 9.95 -0.97
C ALA A 47 4.96 10.48 0.35
N PHE A 48 4.82 9.60 1.36
CA PHE A 48 4.14 9.93 2.62
C PHE A 48 5.10 10.14 3.80
N GLY A 49 6.40 9.92 3.61
CA GLY A 49 7.40 10.05 4.68
C GLY A 49 7.26 9.00 5.79
N VAL A 50 6.58 7.88 5.50
CA VAL A 50 6.37 6.78 6.47
C VAL A 50 7.56 5.83 6.47
N ARG A 51 7.57 4.89 7.42
CA ARG A 51 8.57 3.82 7.47
C ARG A 51 7.89 2.46 7.44
N LEU A 52 8.25 1.65 6.45
CA LEU A 52 7.74 0.32 6.18
C LEU A 52 8.87 -0.70 6.40
N ASP A 53 9.23 -0.91 7.67
CA ASP A 53 10.20 -1.94 8.06
C ASP A 53 9.61 -3.37 7.86
N ASP A 54 10.47 -4.39 7.85
CA ASP A 54 10.07 -5.80 7.62
C ASP A 54 8.90 -6.26 8.50
N ASP A 55 8.90 -5.93 9.80
CA ASP A 55 7.80 -6.27 10.72
C ASP A 55 6.47 -5.63 10.29
N VAL A 56 6.51 -4.40 9.80
CA VAL A 56 5.34 -3.66 9.32
C VAL A 56 4.82 -4.32 8.05
N VAL A 57 5.71 -4.55 7.07
CA VAL A 57 5.39 -5.22 5.80
C VAL A 57 4.80 -6.61 6.05
N TYR A 58 5.35 -7.36 7.01
CA TYR A 58 4.83 -8.67 7.40
C TYR A 58 3.43 -8.62 8.04
N ASN A 59 3.10 -7.51 8.70
CA ASN A 59 1.83 -7.35 9.39
C ASN A 59 0.73 -6.81 8.47
N ILE A 60 1.07 -6.16 7.35
CA ILE A 60 0.11 -5.68 6.35
C ILE A 60 -0.45 -6.88 5.57
N LYS A 61 -1.78 -7.05 5.63
CA LYS A 61 -2.48 -8.13 4.92
C LYS A 61 -3.44 -7.60 3.86
N THR A 62 -4.05 -6.46 4.12
CA THR A 62 -5.00 -5.82 3.23
C THR A 62 -4.52 -4.45 2.77
N LEU A 63 -5.14 -3.94 1.71
CA LEU A 63 -4.96 -2.54 1.31
C LEU A 63 -5.44 -1.57 2.40
N GLY A 64 -6.44 -1.96 3.20
CA GLY A 64 -6.90 -1.18 4.33
C GLY A 64 -5.83 -1.02 5.41
N ASP A 65 -5.05 -2.06 5.71
CA ASP A 65 -3.93 -1.99 6.66
C ASP A 65 -2.86 -0.99 6.17
N LEU A 66 -2.52 -1.07 4.87
CA LEU A 66 -1.55 -0.15 4.26
C LEU A 66 -2.06 1.30 4.29
N SER A 67 -3.32 1.52 3.92
CA SER A 67 -3.95 2.85 3.97
C SER A 67 -3.99 3.42 5.37
N ALA A 68 -4.34 2.60 6.37
CA ALA A 68 -4.38 3.05 7.77
C ALA A 68 -2.99 3.43 8.30
N LEU A 69 -1.94 2.75 7.84
CA LEU A 69 -0.57 3.08 8.21
C LEU A 69 -0.14 4.44 7.68
N VAL A 70 -0.47 4.71 6.42
CA VAL A 70 -0.21 5.99 5.76
C VAL A 70 -1.01 7.10 6.44
N ASP A 71 -2.32 6.91 6.64
CA ASP A 71 -3.18 7.89 7.30
C ASP A 71 -2.74 8.18 8.75
N ALA A 72 -2.16 7.20 9.45
CA ALA A 72 -1.66 7.39 10.81
C ALA A 72 -0.34 8.17 10.89
N HIS A 73 0.41 8.22 9.80
CA HIS A 73 1.70 8.92 9.73
C HIS A 73 1.64 10.25 8.98
N ASP A 74 0.56 10.52 8.24
CA ASP A 74 0.30 11.83 7.63
C ASP A 74 0.19 12.90 8.74
N PRO A 75 1.23 13.71 8.97
CA PRO A 75 1.13 14.84 9.87
C PRO A 75 0.54 15.97 9.04
N ALA A 76 -0.78 16.17 9.14
CA ALA A 76 -1.47 17.33 8.58
C ALA A 76 -0.70 18.65 8.71
#